data_AF-A0A7S0N2M9-F1
#
_entry.id   AF-A0A7S0N2M9-F1
#
_cell.length_a   1.000
_cell.length_b   1.000
_cell.length_c   1.000
_cell.angle_alpha   90.00
_cell.angle_beta   90.00
_cell.angle_gamma   90.00
#
_symmetry.space_group_name_H-M   'P 1'
#
loop_
_entity.id
_entity.type
_entity.pdbx_description
1 polymer ?
#
loop_
_entity_poly.entity_id
_entity_poly.type
_entity_poly.pdbx_seq_one_letter_code
_entity_poly.pdbx_strand_id
1 'polypeptide(L)'
;RESRDIRHAQLRENVMHGYFLRVSNWIDWGHYALIAGSVAFWVSYNMFLAGIDLKAEYPILRDLNSRCRYFKTDPKYEFEFLRFTNGMKGLAYMKNMYSAMNCLVILLFVGRILKILD
;
A
#
# COMPACT_ATOMS: atom_id res chain seq x y z
N ARG A 1 -19.55 29.54 36.83
CA ARG A 1 -18.39 28.86 36.18
C ARG A 1 -18.92 27.72 35.32
N GLU A 2 -19.71 26.83 35.92
CA GLU A 2 -20.45 25.74 35.28
C GLU A 2 -21.24 26.09 34.00
N SER A 3 -21.98 27.20 33.97
CA SER A 3 -22.72 27.60 32.75
C SER A 3 -21.83 28.02 31.57
N ARG A 4 -20.61 28.50 31.83
CA ARG A 4 -19.62 28.78 30.78
C ARG A 4 -19.05 27.48 30.22
N ASP A 5 -18.76 26.52 31.08
CA ASP A 5 -18.20 25.23 30.70
C ASP A 5 -19.18 24.42 29.84
N ILE A 6 -20.48 24.42 30.19
CA ILE A 6 -21.55 23.79 29.40
C ILE A 6 -21.66 24.44 28.01
N ARG A 7 -21.61 25.78 27.93
CA ARG A 7 -21.69 26.51 26.65
C ARG A 7 -20.48 26.22 25.76
N HIS A 8 -19.28 26.11 26.35
CA HIS A 8 -18.07 25.74 25.61
C HIS A 8 -18.10 24.29 25.12
N ALA A 9 -18.67 23.36 25.89
CA ALA A 9 -18.86 21.98 25.46
C ALA A 9 -19.82 21.89 24.26
N GLN A 10 -20.97 22.55 24.33
CA GLN A 10 -21.95 22.60 23.22
C GLN A 10 -21.39 23.26 21.96
N LEU A 11 -20.60 24.33 22.10
CA LEU A 11 -19.91 24.96 20.97
C LEU A 11 -18.90 24.01 20.31
N ARG A 12 -18.12 23.25 21.09
CA ARG A 12 -17.18 22.26 20.54
C ARG A 12 -17.89 21.12 19.83
N GLU A 13 -18.98 20.63 20.40
CA GLU A 13 -19.78 19.56 19.82
C GLU A 13 -20.38 19.98 18.46
N ASN A 14 -20.96 21.18 18.39
CA ASN A 14 -21.49 21.73 17.15
C ASN A 14 -20.41 21.97 16.08
N VAL A 15 -19.20 22.36 16.49
CA VAL A 15 -18.05 22.53 15.59
C VAL A 15 -17.56 21.17 15.07
N MET A 16 -17.47 20.15 15.93
CA MET A 16 -17.06 18.80 15.52
C MET A 16 -18.09 18.16 14.59
N HIS A 17 -19.38 18.30 14.91
CA HIS A 17 -20.45 17.79 14.05
C HIS A 17 -20.42 18.47 12.68
N GLY A 18 -20.28 19.81 12.64
CA GLY A 18 -20.10 20.56 11.41
C GLY A 18 -18.81 20.21 10.65
N TYR A 19 -17.77 19.74 11.33
CA TYR A 19 -16.53 19.29 10.71
C TYR A 19 -16.71 17.95 9.98
N PHE A 20 -17.37 16.96 10.59
CA PHE A 20 -17.60 15.66 9.95
C PHE A 20 -18.66 15.69 8.85
N LEU A 21 -19.57 16.66 8.84
CA LEU A 21 -20.56 16.83 7.77
C LEU A 21 -19.98 17.44 6.49
N ARG A 22 -18.79 18.04 6.54
CA ARG A 22 -18.15 18.62 5.35
C ARG A 22 -17.45 17.53 4.54
N VAL A 23 -17.96 17.23 3.35
CA VAL A 23 -17.37 16.30 2.37
C VAL A 23 -15.89 16.58 2.14
N SER A 24 -15.51 17.86 2.13
CA SER A 24 -14.13 18.27 1.92
C SER A 24 -13.16 17.81 3.02
N ASN A 25 -13.63 17.53 4.24
CA ASN A 25 -12.81 16.97 5.32
C ASN A 25 -12.62 15.46 5.17
N TRP A 26 -13.59 14.76 4.56
CA TRP A 26 -13.44 13.34 4.21
C TRP A 26 -12.36 13.13 3.14
N ILE A 27 -12.20 14.08 2.21
CA ILE A 27 -11.10 14.07 1.24
C ILE A 27 -9.75 14.15 1.95
N ASP A 28 -9.61 15.03 2.95
CA ASP A 28 -8.38 15.16 3.74
C ASP A 28 -8.07 13.89 4.53
N TRP A 29 -9.06 13.32 5.22
CA TRP A 29 -8.92 12.05 5.93
C TRP A 29 -8.57 10.89 5.00
N GLY A 30 -9.22 10.81 3.84
CA GLY A 30 -8.91 9.81 2.81
C GLY A 30 -7.48 9.94 2.30
N HIS A 31 -7.01 11.17 2.08
CA HIS A 31 -5.63 11.42 1.67
C HIS A 31 -4.62 10.96 2.74
N TYR A 32 -4.83 11.31 4.01
CA TYR A 32 -3.96 10.86 5.10
C TYR A 32 -3.98 9.33 5.27
N ALA A 33 -5.16 8.71 5.16
CA ALA A 33 -5.29 7.26 5.24
C ALA A 33 -4.53 6.56 4.10
N LEU A 34 -4.59 7.10 2.88
CA LEU A 34 -3.85 6.54 1.74
C LEU A 34 -2.33 6.73 1.87
N ILE A 35 -1.85 7.85 2.42
CA ILE A 35 -0.42 8.03 2.72
C ILE A 35 0.04 6.99 3.75
N ALA A 36 -0.71 6.83 4.84
CA ALA A 36 -0.37 5.83 5.86
C ALA A 36 -0.40 4.40 5.26
N GLY A 37 -1.39 4.11 4.43
CA GLY A 37 -1.49 2.85 3.69
C GLY A 37 -0.30 2.63 2.75
N SER A 38 0.12 3.63 1.98
CA SER A 38 1.24 3.49 1.05
C SER A 38 2.56 3.21 1.77
N VAL A 39 2.79 3.87 2.91
CA VAL A 39 3.95 3.59 3.78
C VAL A 39 3.89 2.15 4.31
N ALA A 40 2.73 1.70 4.79
CA ALA A 40 2.55 0.33 5.27
C ALA A 40 2.84 -0.70 4.17
N PHE A 41 2.31 -0.51 2.96
CA PHE A 41 2.58 -1.37 1.82
C PHE A 41 4.06 -1.35 1.39
N TRP A 42 4.72 -0.20 1.45
CA TRP A 42 6.15 -0.10 1.19
C TRP A 42 6.97 -0.90 2.21
N VAL A 43 6.65 -0.79 3.50
CA VAL A 43 7.30 -1.60 4.56
C VAL A 43 7.08 -3.08 4.30
N SER A 44 5.82 -3.51 4.07
CA SER A 44 5.49 -4.91 3.77
C SER A 44 6.22 -5.42 2.52
N TYR A 45 6.32 -4.60 1.47
CA TYR A 45 7.07 -4.93 0.26
C TYR A 45 8.55 -5.17 0.56
N ASN A 46 9.20 -4.30 1.34
CA ASN A 46 10.62 -4.46 1.68
C ASN A 46 10.86 -5.67 2.58
N MET A 47 9.98 -5.93 3.55
CA MET A 47 10.05 -7.13 4.39
C MET A 47 9.91 -8.41 3.56
N PHE A 48 8.97 -8.41 2.61
CA PHE A 48 8.76 -9.55 1.72
C PHE A 48 9.96 -9.76 0.79
N LEU A 49 10.49 -8.67 0.22
CA LEU A 49 11.69 -8.70 -0.62
C LEU A 49 12.91 -9.24 0.14
N ALA A 50 13.13 -8.82 1.38
CA ALA A 50 14.23 -9.30 2.21
C ALA A 50 14.11 -10.79 2.56
N GLY A 51 12.89 -11.35 2.54
CA GLY A 51 12.63 -12.78 2.75
C GLY A 51 12.80 -13.66 1.50
N ILE A 52 13.00 -13.06 0.31
CA ILE A 52 13.23 -13.80 -0.93
C ILE A 52 14.73 -14.07 -1.06
N ASP A 53 15.12 -15.32 -0.91
CA ASP A 53 16.49 -15.76 -1.12
C ASP A 53 16.74 -16.02 -2.62
N LEU A 54 17.61 -15.21 -3.22
CA LEU A 54 18.00 -15.30 -4.63
C LEU A 54 19.21 -16.24 -4.75
N LYS A 55 18.96 -17.53 -4.96
CA LYS A 55 20.03 -18.48 -5.29
C LYS A 55 20.57 -18.17 -6.69
N ALA A 56 21.89 -17.94 -6.80
CA ALA A 56 22.56 -17.67 -8.08
C ALA A 56 22.41 -18.81 -9.10
N GLU A 57 22.07 -20.02 -8.65
CA GLU A 57 21.89 -21.20 -9.48
C GLU A 57 20.49 -21.36 -10.08
N TYR A 58 19.58 -20.38 -9.91
CA TYR A 58 18.26 -20.47 -10.54
C TYR A 58 18.41 -20.60 -12.08
N PRO A 59 17.99 -21.74 -12.70
CA PRO A 59 18.26 -22.03 -14.11
C PRO A 59 17.69 -20.99 -15.08
N ILE A 60 16.62 -20.30 -14.67
CA ILE A 60 15.97 -19.20 -15.39
C ILE A 60 16.89 -17.99 -15.59
N LEU A 61 17.89 -17.79 -14.71
CA LEU A 61 18.89 -16.74 -14.85
C LEU A 61 19.97 -17.12 -15.87
N ARG A 62 20.16 -18.42 -16.16
CA ARG A 62 21.14 -18.93 -17.13
C ARG A 62 20.57 -19.18 -18.53
N ASP A 63 19.32 -19.67 -18.64
CA ASP A 63 18.67 -19.96 -19.92
C ASP A 63 17.13 -19.89 -19.80
N LEU A 64 16.47 -19.09 -20.65
CA LEU A 64 15.01 -18.97 -20.71
C LEU A 64 14.32 -20.30 -21.10
N ASN A 65 14.99 -21.15 -21.89
CA ASN A 65 14.50 -22.46 -22.31
C ASN A 65 14.71 -23.56 -21.26
N SER A 66 15.32 -23.24 -20.10
CA SER A 66 15.53 -24.19 -19.00
C SER A 66 14.23 -24.58 -18.27
N ARG A 67 13.18 -23.76 -18.37
CA ARG A 67 11.88 -24.00 -17.72
C ARG A 67 11.27 -25.36 -18.06
N CYS A 68 11.42 -25.84 -19.30
CA CYS A 68 10.84 -27.12 -19.73
C CYS A 68 11.69 -28.35 -19.38
N ARG A 69 12.99 -28.17 -19.10
CA ARG A 69 13.95 -29.27 -18.86
C ARG A 69 14.05 -29.66 -17.38
N TYR A 70 13.85 -28.70 -16.47
CA TYR A 70 14.04 -28.91 -15.02
C TYR A 70 12.86 -29.63 -14.35
N PHE A 71 11.64 -29.44 -14.84
CA PHE A 71 10.41 -30.10 -14.33
C PHE A 71 10.41 -31.63 -14.50
N LYS A 72 11.36 -32.22 -15.24
CA LYS A 72 11.39 -33.66 -15.51
C LYS A 72 12.37 -34.46 -14.64
N THR A 73 13.26 -33.82 -13.87
CA THR A 73 14.45 -34.50 -13.33
C THR A 73 14.52 -34.61 -11.80
N ASP A 74 14.01 -33.63 -11.03
CA ASP A 74 14.00 -33.73 -9.56
C ASP A 74 12.90 -32.84 -8.94
N PRO A 75 11.92 -33.44 -8.23
CA PRO A 75 10.77 -32.72 -7.65
C PRO A 75 11.16 -31.71 -6.56
N LYS A 76 12.33 -31.86 -5.92
CA LYS A 76 12.78 -30.91 -4.89
C LYS A 76 13.03 -29.52 -5.49
N TYR A 77 13.71 -29.47 -6.64
CA TYR A 77 14.02 -28.19 -7.25
C TYR A 77 12.83 -27.58 -8.00
N GLU A 78 11.90 -28.41 -8.47
CA GLU A 78 10.62 -27.95 -8.99
C GLU A 78 9.83 -27.16 -7.93
N PHE A 79 9.76 -27.69 -6.71
CA PHE A 79 9.10 -27.00 -5.59
C PHE A 79 9.78 -25.67 -5.24
N GLU A 80 11.12 -25.64 -5.19
CA GLU A 80 11.87 -24.39 -4.95
C GLU A 80 11.61 -23.34 -6.04
N PHE A 81 11.54 -23.75 -7.31
CA PHE A 81 11.23 -22.87 -8.43
C PHE A 81 9.78 -22.35 -8.39
N LEU A 82 8.81 -23.21 -8.07
CA LEU A 82 7.41 -22.81 -7.92
C LEU A 82 7.24 -21.83 -6.75
N ARG A 83 7.95 -22.06 -5.64
CA ARG A 83 7.98 -21.14 -4.50
C ARG A 83 8.58 -19.79 -4.89
N PHE A 84 9.69 -19.77 -5.62
CA PHE A 84 10.30 -18.54 -6.11
C PHE A 84 9.38 -17.76 -7.06
N THR A 85 8.81 -18.43 -8.07
CA THR A 85 7.92 -17.78 -9.04
C THR A 85 6.64 -17.25 -8.40
N ASN A 86 6.06 -17.98 -7.45
CA ASN A 86 4.92 -17.48 -6.66
C ASN A 86 5.33 -16.29 -5.77
N GLY A 87 6.53 -16.33 -5.18
CA GLY A 87 7.10 -15.18 -4.46
C GLY A 87 7.22 -13.95 -5.35
N MET A 88 7.79 -14.09 -6.55
CA MET A 88 7.92 -12.99 -7.51
C MET A 88 6.57 -12.43 -7.98
N LYS A 89 5.56 -13.29 -8.17
CA LYS A 89 4.18 -12.84 -8.45
C LYS A 89 3.60 -12.02 -7.29
N GLY A 90 3.79 -12.49 -6.06
CA GLY A 90 3.38 -11.75 -4.86
C GLY A 90 4.07 -10.40 -4.73
N LEU A 91 5.37 -10.35 -5.00
CA LEU A 91 6.17 -9.12 -5.00
C LEU A 91 5.68 -8.12 -6.06
N ALA A 92 5.39 -8.60 -7.27
CA ALA A 92 4.85 -7.76 -8.34
C ALA A 92 3.46 -7.21 -7.99
N TYR A 93 2.60 -8.02 -7.38
CA TYR A 93 1.30 -7.58 -6.88
C TYR A 93 1.43 -6.47 -5.83
N MET A 94 2.28 -6.65 -4.83
CA MET A 94 2.52 -5.65 -3.78
C MET A 94 3.07 -4.34 -4.35
N LYS A 95 4.00 -4.42 -5.32
CA LYS A 95 4.52 -3.25 -6.03
C LYS A 95 3.42 -2.50 -6.79
N ASN A 96 2.52 -3.22 -7.46
CA ASN A 96 1.40 -2.62 -8.17
C ASN A 96 0.40 -1.95 -7.22
N MET A 97 0.09 -2.57 -6.09
CA MET A 97 -0.77 -1.97 -5.05
C MET A 97 -0.16 -0.69 -4.48
N TYR A 98 1.13 -0.72 -4.12
CA TYR A 98 1.86 0.47 -3.67
C TYR A 98 1.82 1.60 -4.71
N SER A 99 2.08 1.28 -5.98
CA SER A 99 2.03 2.27 -7.07
C SER A 99 0.63 2.85 -7.28
N ALA A 100 -0.42 2.01 -7.21
CA ALA A 100 -1.79 2.47 -7.33
C ALA A 100 -2.19 3.42 -6.19
N MET A 101 -1.81 3.09 -4.96
CA MET A 101 -2.04 3.97 -3.81
C MET A 101 -1.33 5.31 -3.95
N ASN A 102 -0.07 5.32 -4.37
CA ASN A 102 0.66 6.57 -4.60
C ASN A 102 0.00 7.44 -5.68
N CYS A 103 -0.52 6.84 -6.74
CA CYS A 103 -1.27 7.57 -7.77
C CYS A 103 -2.52 8.25 -7.16
N LEU A 104 -3.30 7.51 -6.36
CA LEU A 104 -4.47 8.06 -5.67
C LEU A 104 -4.09 9.16 -4.67
N VAL A 105 -2.97 9.02 -3.96
CA VAL A 105 -2.42 10.06 -3.06
C VAL A 105 -2.16 11.35 -3.84
N ILE A 106 -1.49 11.28 -4.99
CA ILE A 106 -1.22 12.46 -5.83
C ILE A 106 -2.53 13.12 -6.30
N LEU A 107 -3.52 12.32 -6.73
CA LEU A 107 -4.82 12.86 -7.15
C LEU A 107 -5.55 13.60 -6.02
N LEU A 108 -5.58 13.01 -4.82
CA LEU A 108 -6.18 13.67 -3.66
C LEU A 108 -5.39 14.88 -3.19
N PHE A 109 -4.07 14.87 -3.33
CA PHE A 109 -3.23 16.02 -3.04
C PHE A 109 -3.57 17.22 -3.95
N VAL A 110 -3.73 16.99 -5.26
CA VAL A 110 -4.18 18.03 -6.20
C VAL A 110 -5.58 18.52 -5.83
N GLY A 111 -6.51 17.60 -5.52
CA GLY A 111 -7.86 17.96 -5.07
C GLY A 111 -7.85 18.83 -3.81
N ARG A 112 -6.93 18.58 -2.88
CA ARG A 112 -6.75 19.38 -1.68
C ARG A 112 -6.15 20.75 -1.97
N ILE A 113 -5.23 20.88 -2.93
CA ILE A 113 -4.72 22.19 -3.37
C ILE A 113 -5.87 23.03 -3.95
N LEU A 114 -6.71 22.43 -4.80
CA LEU A 114 -7.87 23.13 -5.37
C LEU A 114 -8.84 23.61 -4.28
N LYS A 115 -9.10 22.79 -3.25
CA LYS A 115 -9.91 23.18 -2.08
C LYS A 115 -9.35 24.40 -1.33
N ILE A 116 -8.04 24.61 -1.32
CA ILE A 116 -7.40 25.74 -0.61
C ILE A 116 -7.48 27.03 -1.44
N LEU A 117 -7.60 26.90 -2.77
CA LEU A 117 -7.68 28.03 -3.69
C LEU A 117 -9.10 28.60 -3.84
N ASP A 118 -10.13 27.79 -3.52
CA ASP A 118 -11.55 28.16 -3.44
C ASP A 118 -11.91 28.74 -2.05
#